data_AF-A0A963EN06-F1
#
_entry.id   AF-A0A963EN06-F1
#
_cell.length_a   1.000
_cell.length_b   1.000
_cell.length_c   1.000
_cell.angle_alpha   90.00
_cell.angle_beta   90.00
_cell.angle_gamma   90.00
#
_symmetry.space_group_name_H-M   'P 1'
#
loop_
_entity.id
_entity.type
_entity.pdbx_description
1 polymer ?
#
loop_
_entity_poly.entity_id
_entity_poly.type
_entity_poly.pdbx_seq_one_letter_code
_entity_poly.pdbx_strand_id
1 'polypeptide(L)'
;MTNSTQVGNVQAAAQYRVNGPAALKYFFRWIRNPVSLEGSSNVPKMKMAVGGPEFHTRVEEMRADPTGRRILADRPDLGLALADDGLADLPQGSLGRSYHAHANVEGAVPGYLLAGQIYRGDNYDKLDWNEDMKYLLYRMSNTHDLIHMLCGYGTDLAGESLTISYSMGLEAMDTRKARRMARLWVYISWVMMSPSVGFRKYQAYSMEAFERGVATRNTRAVHTIYFEEMLPLPVDEVRRQLGVPPKRESFDTADWTLSWLGNKIATGYRSSDDGAGQRLAWMDSLVAAGIPVKTLVNLKDSTLDQMLRSAEKGAGPEELRAMAGMA
;
A
#
# COMPACT_ATOMS: atom_id res chain seq x y z
N MET A 1 3.80 -31.33 18.99
CA MET A 1 4.67 -30.16 19.27
C MET A 1 4.15 -28.84 18.65
N THR A 2 3.10 -28.85 17.83
CA THR A 2 2.54 -27.65 17.17
C THR A 2 1.65 -26.78 18.08
N ASN A 3 0.97 -27.37 19.07
CA ASN A 3 0.05 -26.62 19.95
C ASN A 3 0.76 -25.70 20.97
N SER A 4 1.95 -26.07 21.48
CA SER A 4 2.65 -25.25 22.47
C SER A 4 3.23 -23.96 21.88
N THR A 5 3.77 -24.04 20.66
CA THR A 5 4.33 -22.88 19.95
C THR A 5 3.23 -21.91 19.51
N GLN A 6 2.09 -22.43 19.03
CA GLN A 6 0.97 -21.58 18.63
C GLN A 6 0.32 -20.88 19.83
N VAL A 7 0.16 -21.57 20.97
CA VAL A 7 -0.36 -20.96 22.21
C VAL A 7 0.59 -19.93 22.79
N GLY A 8 1.91 -20.18 22.77
CA GLY A 8 2.93 -19.21 23.18
C GLY A 8 2.93 -17.95 22.33
N ASN A 9 2.78 -18.09 21.00
CA ASN A 9 2.73 -16.95 20.09
C ASN A 9 1.46 -16.09 20.26
N VAL A 10 0.31 -16.72 20.58
CA VAL A 10 -0.93 -16.00 20.89
C VAL A 10 -0.82 -15.21 22.19
N GLN A 11 -0.19 -15.77 23.24
CA GLN A 11 0.05 -15.06 24.49
C GLN A 11 1.05 -13.90 24.32
N ALA A 12 2.12 -14.10 23.56
CA ALA A 12 3.07 -13.03 23.22
C ALA A 12 2.42 -11.93 22.36
N ALA A 13 1.50 -12.27 21.47
CA ALA A 13 0.77 -11.28 20.66
C ALA A 13 -0.19 -10.42 21.50
N ALA A 14 -0.72 -10.94 22.61
CA ALA A 14 -1.66 -10.23 23.49
C ALA A 14 -1.02 -9.09 24.29
N GLN A 15 0.32 -9.01 24.34
CA GLN A 15 1.03 -7.94 25.05
C GLN A 15 0.96 -6.59 24.32
N TYR A 16 0.72 -6.60 22.99
CA TYR A 16 0.70 -5.38 22.20
C TYR A 16 -0.62 -4.63 22.34
N ARG A 17 -0.54 -3.32 22.52
CA ARG A 17 -1.70 -2.46 22.72
C ARG A 17 -2.59 -2.41 21.47
N VAL A 18 -3.89 -2.49 21.68
CA VAL A 18 -4.93 -2.33 20.66
C VAL A 18 -5.81 -1.14 21.04
N ASN A 19 -5.89 -0.15 20.16
CA ASN A 19 -6.69 1.07 20.33
C ASN A 19 -7.82 1.12 19.29
N GLY A 20 -8.89 0.36 19.57
CA GLY A 20 -10.09 0.30 18.73
C GLY A 20 -10.73 1.67 18.46
N PRO A 21 -10.92 2.55 19.47
CA PRO A 21 -11.45 3.89 19.26
C PRO A 21 -10.61 4.74 18.29
N ALA A 22 -9.28 4.68 18.40
CA ALA A 22 -8.40 5.39 17.46
C ALA A 22 -8.51 4.83 16.04
N ALA A 23 -8.52 3.50 15.87
CA ALA A 23 -8.70 2.88 14.55
C ALA A 23 -10.04 3.28 13.91
N LEU A 24 -11.13 3.30 14.69
CA LEU A 24 -12.43 3.72 14.20
C LEU A 24 -12.43 5.20 13.79
N LYS A 25 -11.78 6.08 14.57
CA LYS A 25 -11.57 7.48 14.21
C LYS A 25 -10.83 7.63 12.88
N TYR A 26 -9.74 6.89 12.68
CA TYR A 26 -8.97 6.93 11.43
C TYR A 26 -9.76 6.39 10.24
N PHE A 27 -10.54 5.33 10.43
CA PHE A 27 -11.44 4.80 9.42
C PHE A 27 -12.47 5.84 8.93
N PHE A 28 -13.13 6.55 9.85
CA PHE A 28 -14.07 7.61 9.46
C PHE A 28 -13.40 8.79 8.75
N ARG A 29 -12.18 9.17 9.17
CA ARG A 29 -11.40 10.20 8.46
C ARG A 29 -11.04 9.76 7.04
N TRP A 30 -10.66 8.49 6.86
CA TRP A 30 -10.39 7.93 5.55
C TRP A 30 -11.63 7.92 4.67
N ILE A 31 -12.79 7.42 5.13
CA ILE A 31 -14.04 7.43 4.33
C ILE A 31 -14.42 8.84 3.86
N ARG A 32 -14.19 9.86 4.70
CA ARG A 32 -14.55 11.25 4.36
C ARG A 32 -13.68 11.83 3.24
N ASN A 33 -12.42 11.40 3.14
CA ASN A 33 -11.48 11.90 2.15
C ASN A 33 -10.49 10.80 1.74
N PRO A 34 -10.95 9.72 1.07
CA PRO A 34 -10.14 8.52 0.88
C PRO A 34 -9.02 8.71 -0.14
N VAL A 35 -9.16 9.73 -1.00
CA VAL A 35 -8.33 10.01 -2.16
C VAL A 35 -7.58 11.33 -1.99
N SER A 36 -6.81 11.44 -0.90
CA SER A 36 -5.88 12.55 -0.69
C SER A 36 -4.68 12.06 0.10
N LEU A 37 -3.57 12.82 0.06
CA LEU A 37 -2.39 12.48 0.85
C LEU A 37 -2.69 12.45 2.36
N GLU A 38 -3.51 13.38 2.86
CA GLU A 38 -3.94 13.34 4.27
C GLU A 38 -4.87 12.15 4.53
N GLY A 39 -5.79 11.89 3.60
CA GLY A 39 -6.73 10.78 3.60
C GLY A 39 -6.07 9.42 3.73
N SER A 40 -5.18 9.12 2.78
CA SER A 40 -4.40 7.89 2.69
C SER A 40 -3.54 7.67 3.95
N SER A 41 -3.06 8.74 4.60
CA SER A 41 -2.32 8.64 5.87
C SER A 41 -3.12 8.01 7.03
N ASN A 42 -4.45 7.92 6.93
CA ASN A 42 -5.26 7.29 7.97
C ASN A 42 -5.23 5.75 7.91
N VAL A 43 -4.95 5.15 6.76
CA VAL A 43 -4.80 3.69 6.62
C VAL A 43 -3.63 3.15 7.46
N PRO A 44 -2.39 3.67 7.36
CA PRO A 44 -1.29 3.21 8.20
C PRO A 44 -1.54 3.51 9.69
N LYS A 45 -2.20 4.63 10.02
CA LYS A 45 -2.59 4.95 11.41
C LYS A 45 -3.60 3.95 11.98
N MET A 46 -4.54 3.48 11.15
CA MET A 46 -5.44 2.38 11.51
C MET A 46 -4.64 1.09 11.75
N LYS A 47 -3.72 0.72 10.85
CA LYS A 47 -2.85 -0.47 11.02
C LYS A 47 -2.02 -0.38 12.31
N MET A 48 -1.40 0.77 12.61
CA MET A 48 -0.64 1.00 13.85
C MET A 48 -1.51 0.90 15.11
N ALA A 49 -2.75 1.39 15.05
CA ALA A 49 -3.63 1.41 16.22
C ALA A 49 -4.09 0.01 16.67
N VAL A 50 -4.22 -0.96 15.78
CA VAL A 50 -4.76 -2.30 16.12
C VAL A 50 -3.89 -3.48 15.69
N GLY A 51 -2.83 -3.22 14.92
CA GLY A 51 -2.09 -4.26 14.20
C GLY A 51 -1.06 -5.02 15.02
N GLY A 52 -0.72 -4.60 16.24
CA GLY A 52 0.39 -5.18 17.01
C GLY A 52 0.35 -6.72 17.12
N PRO A 53 -0.76 -7.33 17.61
CA PRO A 53 -0.88 -8.79 17.69
C PRO A 53 -0.71 -9.49 16.33
N GLU A 54 -1.21 -8.84 15.29
CA GLU A 54 -1.25 -9.33 13.92
C GLU A 54 0.13 -9.22 13.23
N PHE A 55 0.88 -8.15 13.47
CA PHE A 55 2.26 -7.99 12.99
C PHE A 55 3.23 -8.92 13.72
N HIS A 56 3.03 -9.13 15.02
CA HIS A 56 3.79 -10.12 15.77
C HIS A 56 3.62 -11.52 15.16
N THR A 57 2.37 -11.92 14.90
CA THR A 57 2.08 -13.22 14.28
C THR A 57 2.75 -13.36 12.92
N ARG A 58 2.69 -12.32 12.07
CA ARG A 58 3.36 -12.33 10.75
C ARG A 58 4.87 -12.45 10.87
N VAL A 59 5.51 -11.77 11.83
CA VAL A 59 6.95 -11.91 12.08
C VAL A 59 7.30 -13.34 12.49
N GLU A 60 6.49 -13.98 13.33
CA GLU A 60 6.70 -15.39 13.70
C GLU A 60 6.49 -16.34 12.51
N GLU A 61 5.51 -16.07 11.64
CA GLU A 61 5.36 -16.79 10.35
C GLU A 61 6.61 -16.61 9.47
N MET A 62 7.17 -15.39 9.39
CA MET A 62 8.45 -15.14 8.68
C MET A 62 9.62 -15.91 9.29
N ARG A 63 9.72 -16.02 10.61
CA ARG A 63 10.80 -16.79 11.26
C ARG A 63 10.71 -18.29 10.96
N ALA A 64 9.51 -18.81 10.80
CA ALA A 64 9.29 -20.20 10.42
C ALA A 64 9.60 -20.46 8.92
N ASP A 65 9.47 -19.46 8.07
CA ASP A 65 9.69 -19.54 6.63
C ASP A 65 11.15 -19.28 6.19
N PRO A 66 11.76 -20.08 5.30
CA PRO A 66 13.13 -19.85 4.84
C PRO A 66 13.38 -18.48 4.20
N THR A 67 12.48 -18.04 3.31
CA THR A 67 12.61 -16.72 2.66
C THR A 67 12.26 -15.61 3.64
N GLY A 68 11.26 -15.81 4.51
CA GLY A 68 10.91 -14.89 5.58
C GLY A 68 12.08 -14.62 6.52
N ARG A 69 12.82 -15.65 6.94
CA ARG A 69 14.06 -15.51 7.72
C ARG A 69 15.10 -14.67 6.99
N ARG A 70 15.29 -14.94 5.69
CA ARG A 70 16.22 -14.18 4.86
C ARG A 70 15.81 -12.70 4.77
N ILE A 71 14.54 -12.41 4.54
CA ILE A 71 14.02 -11.03 4.53
C ILE A 71 14.26 -10.32 5.88
N LEU A 72 14.02 -10.99 7.01
CA LEU A 72 14.27 -10.41 8.33
C LEU A 72 15.76 -10.18 8.62
N ALA A 73 16.64 -11.02 8.08
CA ALA A 73 18.08 -10.89 8.23
C ALA A 73 18.66 -9.79 7.32
N ASP A 74 18.32 -9.84 6.04
CA ASP A 74 18.86 -8.95 5.00
C ASP A 74 18.25 -7.54 5.07
N ARG A 75 17.01 -7.44 5.59
CA ARG A 75 16.20 -6.21 5.65
C ARG A 75 16.22 -5.40 4.35
N PRO A 76 15.93 -6.01 3.18
CA PRO A 76 15.91 -5.26 1.93
C PRO A 76 14.90 -4.11 1.99
N ASP A 77 15.28 -2.97 1.42
CA ASP A 77 14.42 -1.79 1.29
C ASP A 77 13.62 -1.89 -0.01
N LEU A 78 12.37 -2.38 0.11
CA LEU A 78 11.47 -2.50 -1.03
C LEU A 78 11.10 -1.13 -1.61
N GLY A 79 11.01 -0.08 -0.78
CA GLY A 79 10.69 1.26 -1.27
C GLY A 79 11.80 1.78 -2.17
N LEU A 80 13.06 1.58 -1.76
CA LEU A 80 14.22 1.94 -2.57
C LEU A 80 14.29 1.13 -3.88
N ALA A 81 14.03 -0.18 -3.81
CA ALA A 81 14.03 -1.03 -5.01
C ALA A 81 12.94 -0.63 -6.03
N LEU A 82 11.80 -0.11 -5.56
CA LEU A 82 10.71 0.37 -6.41
C LEU A 82 10.96 1.78 -6.96
N ALA A 83 11.81 2.57 -6.32
CA ALA A 83 12.21 3.90 -6.79
C ALA A 83 13.38 3.88 -7.78
N ASP A 84 13.87 2.69 -8.18
CA ASP A 84 14.98 2.55 -9.12
C ASP A 84 14.54 2.83 -10.56
N ASP A 85 15.08 3.89 -11.18
CA ASP A 85 14.83 4.22 -12.59
C ASP A 85 15.25 3.07 -13.54
N GLY A 86 16.20 2.22 -13.13
CA GLY A 86 16.63 1.04 -13.87
C GLY A 86 15.51 0.01 -14.09
N LEU A 87 14.39 0.12 -13.37
CA LEU A 87 13.19 -0.70 -13.64
C LEU A 87 12.64 -0.48 -15.06
N ALA A 88 12.86 0.68 -15.67
CA ALA A 88 12.46 0.98 -17.04
C ALA A 88 13.16 0.08 -18.08
N ASP A 89 14.39 -0.35 -17.76
CA ASP A 89 15.27 -1.12 -18.64
C ASP A 89 15.11 -2.63 -18.50
N LEU A 90 14.32 -3.09 -17.52
CA LEU A 90 14.02 -4.51 -17.35
C LEU A 90 13.26 -5.10 -18.57
N PRO A 91 13.28 -6.43 -18.75
CA PRO A 91 12.59 -7.07 -19.87
C PRO A 91 11.12 -6.63 -20.00
N GLN A 92 10.63 -6.51 -21.23
CA GLN A 92 9.22 -6.19 -21.47
C GLN A 92 8.31 -7.24 -20.81
N GLY A 93 7.28 -6.78 -20.09
CA GLY A 93 6.37 -7.64 -19.35
C GLY A 93 6.92 -8.19 -18.03
N SER A 94 8.11 -7.75 -17.61
CA SER A 94 8.61 -8.00 -16.25
C SER A 94 7.81 -7.22 -15.20
N LEU A 95 7.76 -7.73 -13.98
CA LEU A 95 7.07 -7.09 -12.86
C LEU A 95 7.58 -5.66 -12.62
N GLY A 96 8.89 -5.47 -12.61
CA GLY A 96 9.54 -4.18 -12.37
C GLY A 96 9.25 -3.18 -13.47
N ARG A 97 9.36 -3.56 -14.75
CA ARG A 97 9.02 -2.65 -15.86
C ARG A 97 7.55 -2.31 -15.91
N SER A 98 6.67 -3.28 -15.63
CA SER A 98 5.23 -3.04 -15.53
C SER A 98 4.88 -2.12 -14.36
N TYR A 99 5.53 -2.30 -13.21
CA TYR A 99 5.41 -1.40 -12.06
C TYR A 99 5.90 0.01 -12.40
N HIS A 100 7.07 0.15 -13.01
CA HIS A 100 7.63 1.46 -13.39
C HIS A 100 6.70 2.20 -14.35
N ALA A 101 6.19 1.52 -15.39
CA ALA A 101 5.22 2.11 -16.32
C ALA A 101 3.90 2.50 -15.64
N HIS A 102 3.54 1.80 -14.56
CA HIS A 102 2.35 2.09 -13.75
C HIS A 102 2.55 3.29 -12.81
N ALA A 103 3.71 3.36 -12.15
CA ALA A 103 4.05 4.40 -11.18
C ALA A 103 4.36 5.74 -11.85
N ASN A 104 4.98 5.72 -13.05
CA ASN A 104 5.41 6.92 -13.77
C ASN A 104 4.35 7.44 -14.75
N VAL A 105 3.14 7.66 -14.24
CA VAL A 105 2.06 8.37 -14.95
C VAL A 105 1.97 9.80 -14.41
N GLU A 106 1.83 10.78 -15.30
CA GLU A 106 1.71 12.19 -14.93
C GLU A 106 0.58 12.40 -13.90
N GLY A 107 0.92 12.95 -12.74
CA GLY A 107 -0.01 13.20 -11.63
C GLY A 107 -0.20 12.06 -10.62
N ALA A 108 0.47 10.91 -10.80
CA ALA A 108 0.45 9.84 -9.80
C ALA A 108 1.24 10.22 -8.53
N VAL A 109 0.79 9.74 -7.37
CA VAL A 109 1.55 9.85 -6.12
C VAL A 109 2.55 8.69 -6.09
N PRO A 110 3.87 8.94 -5.99
CA PRO A 110 4.84 7.87 -5.85
C PRO A 110 4.51 6.96 -4.65
N GLY A 111 4.55 5.64 -4.88
CA GLY A 111 4.21 4.64 -3.87
C GLY A 111 5.02 4.78 -2.57
N TYR A 112 6.29 5.21 -2.67
CA TYR A 112 7.15 5.43 -1.50
C TYR A 112 6.64 6.56 -0.59
N LEU A 113 5.92 7.56 -1.12
CA LEU A 113 5.32 8.64 -0.32
C LEU A 113 4.05 8.19 0.41
N LEU A 114 3.26 7.34 -0.24
CA LEU A 114 2.11 6.69 0.40
C LEU A 114 2.60 5.75 1.51
N ALA A 115 3.63 4.96 1.23
CA ALA A 115 4.24 4.11 2.24
C ALA A 115 4.88 4.93 3.38
N GLY A 116 5.51 6.06 3.05
CA GLY A 116 6.09 7.01 3.98
C GLY A 116 5.08 7.64 4.95
N GLN A 117 3.77 7.62 4.65
CA GLN A 117 2.75 8.13 5.55
C GLN A 117 2.70 7.42 6.92
N ILE A 118 3.33 6.24 7.05
CA ILE A 118 3.53 5.61 8.36
C ILE A 118 4.28 6.54 9.34
N TYR A 119 5.21 7.35 8.83
CA TYR A 119 6.04 8.25 9.64
C TYR A 119 5.37 9.58 9.95
N ARG A 120 4.14 9.80 9.49
CA ARG A 120 3.45 11.08 9.69
C ARG A 120 3.01 11.25 11.14
N GLY A 121 3.50 12.32 11.77
CA GLY A 121 3.36 12.55 13.22
C GLY A 121 4.29 11.64 14.02
N ASP A 122 3.97 11.42 15.28
CA ASP A 122 4.81 10.64 16.20
C ASP A 122 4.29 9.22 16.47
N ASN A 123 3.26 8.78 15.75
CA ASN A 123 2.62 7.48 15.96
C ASN A 123 3.59 6.31 15.77
N TYR A 124 4.42 6.35 14.72
CA TYR A 124 5.40 5.30 14.41
C TYR A 124 6.48 5.21 15.49
N ASP A 125 7.01 6.36 15.91
CA ASP A 125 8.07 6.44 16.90
C ASP A 125 7.59 5.99 18.30
N LYS A 126 6.30 6.19 18.60
CA LYS A 126 5.65 5.77 19.85
C LYS A 126 5.19 4.30 19.85
N LEU A 127 5.36 3.56 18.76
CA LEU A 127 5.02 2.14 18.73
C LEU A 127 5.89 1.37 19.73
N ASP A 128 5.24 0.59 20.58
CA ASP A 128 5.86 -0.42 21.47
C ASP A 128 6.22 -1.73 20.73
N TRP A 129 6.32 -1.65 19.40
CA TRP A 129 6.63 -2.78 18.53
C TRP A 129 8.14 -2.97 18.42
N ASN A 130 8.57 -4.23 18.29
CA ASN A 130 9.98 -4.53 18.03
C ASN A 130 10.40 -4.13 16.60
N GLU A 131 11.71 -4.14 16.34
CA GLU A 131 12.29 -3.69 15.07
C GLU A 131 11.89 -4.55 13.86
N ASP A 132 11.58 -5.84 14.05
CA ASP A 132 11.09 -6.69 12.96
C ASP A 132 9.66 -6.32 12.55
N MET A 133 8.80 -6.01 13.54
CA MET A 133 7.43 -5.56 13.29
C MET A 133 7.40 -4.17 12.64
N LYS A 134 8.25 -3.24 13.11
CA LYS A 134 8.39 -1.90 12.52
C LYS A 134 8.93 -1.94 11.09
N TYR A 135 9.91 -2.81 10.83
CA TYR A 135 10.41 -3.08 9.49
C TYR A 135 9.32 -3.67 8.60
N LEU A 136 8.58 -4.68 9.09
CA LEU A 136 7.51 -5.32 8.34
C LEU A 136 6.37 -4.33 8.01
N LEU A 137 6.04 -3.42 8.93
CA LEU A 137 5.06 -2.36 8.68
C LEU A 137 5.48 -1.47 7.52
N TYR A 138 6.74 -1.03 7.48
CA TYR A 138 7.26 -0.24 6.36
C TYR A 138 7.28 -1.05 5.06
N ARG A 139 7.80 -2.27 5.09
CA ARG A 139 7.87 -3.15 3.91
C ARG A 139 6.49 -3.40 3.31
N MET A 140 5.51 -3.81 4.11
CA MET A 140 4.14 -4.07 3.62
C MET A 140 3.42 -2.81 3.13
N SER A 141 3.76 -1.63 3.64
CA SER A 141 3.24 -0.38 3.10
C SER A 141 3.67 -0.11 1.65
N ASN A 142 4.82 -0.65 1.22
CA ASN A 142 5.34 -0.51 -0.14
C ASN A 142 4.79 -1.57 -1.12
N THR A 143 4.00 -2.56 -0.67
CA THR A 143 3.52 -3.63 -1.57
C THR A 143 2.23 -3.28 -2.31
N HIS A 144 1.51 -2.21 -1.93
CA HIS A 144 0.17 -1.93 -2.46
C HIS A 144 0.14 -1.82 -3.99
N ASP A 145 0.99 -0.98 -4.55
CA ASP A 145 1.04 -0.73 -5.99
C ASP A 145 1.52 -1.97 -6.77
N LEU A 146 2.43 -2.77 -6.18
CA LEU A 146 2.81 -4.08 -6.75
C LEU A 146 1.63 -5.05 -6.80
N ILE A 147 0.71 -5.00 -5.84
CA ILE A 147 -0.46 -5.88 -5.80
C ILE A 147 -1.37 -5.62 -7.01
N HIS A 148 -1.44 -4.40 -7.56
CA HIS A 148 -2.15 -4.15 -8.82
C HIS A 148 -1.64 -5.03 -9.96
N MET A 149 -0.31 -5.14 -10.09
CA MET A 149 0.32 -5.99 -11.10
C MET A 149 -0.02 -7.47 -10.88
N LEU A 150 -0.08 -7.91 -9.61
CA LEU A 150 -0.43 -9.29 -9.28
C LEU A 150 -1.91 -9.59 -9.58
N CYS A 151 -2.83 -8.81 -9.03
CA CYS A 151 -4.25 -9.11 -9.06
C CYS A 151 -4.91 -8.77 -10.42
N GLY A 152 -4.33 -7.84 -11.19
CA GLY A 152 -4.80 -7.45 -12.52
C GLY A 152 -6.07 -6.61 -12.51
N TYR A 153 -6.28 -5.80 -11.46
CA TYR A 153 -7.29 -4.73 -11.41
C TYR A 153 -6.59 -3.38 -11.60
N GLY A 154 -7.22 -2.48 -12.37
CA GLY A 154 -6.68 -1.15 -12.66
C GLY A 154 -6.71 -0.22 -11.45
N THR A 155 -6.29 1.03 -11.66
CA THR A 155 -6.24 2.07 -10.63
C THR A 155 -7.32 3.14 -10.73
N ASP A 156 -8.31 2.94 -11.60
CA ASP A 156 -9.55 3.69 -11.48
C ASP A 156 -10.23 3.37 -10.13
N LEU A 157 -11.15 4.23 -9.69
CA LEU A 157 -11.76 4.11 -8.36
C LEU A 157 -12.44 2.73 -8.12
N ALA A 158 -13.00 2.10 -9.15
CA ALA A 158 -13.59 0.77 -9.02
C ALA A 158 -12.51 -0.33 -8.99
N GLY A 159 -11.49 -0.22 -9.84
CA GLY A 159 -10.28 -1.07 -9.82
C GLY A 159 -9.61 -1.09 -8.44
N GLU A 160 -9.44 0.08 -7.81
CA GLU A 160 -8.87 0.23 -6.47
C GLU A 160 -9.67 -0.52 -5.41
N SER A 161 -10.98 -0.50 -5.51
CA SER A 161 -11.84 -1.24 -4.59
C SER A 161 -11.71 -2.76 -4.75
N LEU A 162 -11.52 -3.23 -5.98
CA LEU A 162 -11.26 -4.65 -6.24
C LEU A 162 -9.86 -5.05 -5.73
N THR A 163 -8.84 -4.20 -5.90
CA THR A 163 -7.51 -4.43 -5.33
C THR A 163 -7.51 -4.41 -3.80
N ILE A 164 -8.27 -3.53 -3.17
CA ILE A 164 -8.48 -3.54 -1.71
C ILE A 164 -9.13 -4.86 -1.30
N SER A 165 -10.18 -5.31 -2.01
CA SER A 165 -10.83 -6.58 -1.72
C SER A 165 -9.86 -7.76 -1.83
N TYR A 166 -9.01 -7.79 -2.86
CA TYR A 166 -7.94 -8.77 -3.02
C TYR A 166 -6.92 -8.71 -1.88
N SER A 167 -6.47 -7.51 -1.52
CA SER A 167 -5.50 -7.28 -0.43
C SER A 167 -6.05 -7.73 0.93
N MET A 168 -7.36 -7.52 1.18
CA MET A 168 -8.02 -8.05 2.39
C MET A 168 -7.99 -9.57 2.47
N GLY A 169 -8.04 -10.26 1.33
CA GLY A 169 -7.86 -11.72 1.26
C GLY A 169 -6.40 -12.14 1.42
N LEU A 170 -5.49 -11.44 0.73
CA LEU A 170 -4.05 -11.70 0.72
C LEU A 170 -3.42 -11.51 2.12
N GLU A 171 -3.83 -10.48 2.85
CA GLU A 171 -3.32 -10.13 4.17
C GLU A 171 -4.05 -10.83 5.33
N ALA A 172 -5.10 -11.63 5.07
CA ALA A 172 -6.00 -12.17 6.09
C ALA A 172 -5.32 -13.15 7.06
N MET A 173 -5.10 -12.76 8.32
CA MET A 173 -4.67 -13.71 9.37
C MET A 173 -5.85 -14.60 9.84
N ASP A 174 -7.05 -14.05 9.89
CA ASP A 174 -8.31 -14.77 10.14
C ASP A 174 -9.23 -14.57 8.94
N THR A 175 -9.29 -15.56 8.05
CA THR A 175 -10.09 -15.51 6.82
C THR A 175 -11.58 -15.31 7.09
N ARG A 176 -12.12 -15.78 8.22
CA ARG A 176 -13.55 -15.60 8.54
C ARG A 176 -13.85 -14.14 8.90
N LYS A 177 -13.01 -13.53 9.74
CA LYS A 177 -13.12 -12.11 10.07
C LYS A 177 -12.87 -11.24 8.84
N ALA A 178 -11.83 -11.53 8.08
CA ALA A 178 -11.51 -10.81 6.84
C ALA A 178 -12.66 -10.87 5.83
N ARG A 179 -13.30 -12.03 5.66
CA ARG A 179 -14.47 -12.18 4.77
C ARG A 179 -15.68 -11.34 5.22
N ARG A 180 -15.91 -11.21 6.53
CA ARG A 180 -16.96 -10.32 7.05
C ARG A 180 -16.64 -8.85 6.75
N MET A 181 -15.38 -8.45 6.96
CA MET A 181 -14.92 -7.11 6.64
C MET A 181 -14.99 -6.83 5.13
N ALA A 182 -14.64 -7.80 4.29
CA ALA A 182 -14.72 -7.67 2.83
C ALA A 182 -16.17 -7.42 2.38
N ARG A 183 -17.15 -8.14 2.95
CA ARG A 183 -18.57 -7.87 2.67
C ARG A 183 -19.03 -6.47 3.10
N LEU A 184 -18.54 -5.99 4.25
CA LEU A 184 -18.80 -4.62 4.69
C LEU A 184 -18.17 -3.61 3.72
N TRP A 185 -16.93 -3.87 3.30
CA TRP A 185 -16.24 -3.07 2.29
C TRP A 185 -17.00 -3.01 0.98
N VAL A 186 -17.51 -4.15 0.45
CA VAL A 186 -18.35 -4.17 -0.77
C VAL A 186 -19.54 -3.22 -0.65
N TYR A 187 -20.23 -3.22 0.50
CA TYR A 187 -21.37 -2.33 0.70
C TYR A 187 -20.95 -0.85 0.76
N ILE A 188 -19.91 -0.53 1.54
CA ILE A 188 -19.40 0.85 1.70
C ILE A 188 -18.91 1.40 0.37
N SER A 189 -18.04 0.65 -0.32
CA SER A 189 -17.48 1.03 -1.61
C SER A 189 -18.58 1.18 -2.67
N TRP A 190 -19.56 0.28 -2.71
CA TRP A 190 -20.72 0.44 -3.59
C TRP A 190 -21.52 1.71 -3.29
N VAL A 191 -21.78 2.06 -2.03
CA VAL A 191 -22.46 3.32 -1.69
C VAL A 191 -21.63 4.54 -2.12
N MET A 192 -20.30 4.46 -1.96
CA MET A 192 -19.39 5.55 -2.35
C MET A 192 -19.35 5.77 -3.87
N MET A 193 -19.32 4.70 -4.66
CA MET A 193 -19.06 4.80 -6.10
C MET A 193 -20.28 4.47 -6.96
N SER A 194 -21.06 3.46 -6.57
CA SER A 194 -22.23 2.90 -7.28
C SER A 194 -21.99 2.73 -8.78
N PRO A 195 -21.16 1.75 -9.20
CA PRO A 195 -20.80 1.57 -10.61
C PRO A 195 -21.98 1.07 -11.45
N SER A 196 -21.95 1.36 -12.75
CA SER A 196 -22.99 1.02 -13.73
C SER A 196 -23.27 -0.48 -13.88
N VAL A 197 -22.35 -1.35 -13.49
CA VAL A 197 -22.56 -2.82 -13.52
C VAL A 197 -23.62 -3.30 -12.52
N GLY A 198 -24.05 -2.46 -11.58
CA GLY A 198 -25.05 -2.78 -10.57
C GLY A 198 -24.49 -3.60 -9.41
N PHE A 199 -25.21 -3.56 -8.27
CA PHE A 199 -24.70 -4.10 -7.00
C PHE A 199 -24.35 -5.60 -7.05
N ARG A 200 -25.17 -6.43 -7.70
CA ARG A 200 -24.97 -7.89 -7.72
C ARG A 200 -23.67 -8.27 -8.44
N LYS A 201 -23.39 -7.68 -9.60
CA LYS A 201 -22.14 -7.92 -10.35
C LYS A 201 -20.95 -7.35 -9.58
N TYR A 202 -21.07 -6.13 -9.08
CA TYR A 202 -20.04 -5.50 -8.26
C TYR A 202 -19.66 -6.36 -7.03
N GLN A 203 -20.66 -6.87 -6.32
CA GLN A 203 -20.46 -7.77 -5.19
C GLN A 203 -19.78 -9.07 -5.62
N ALA A 204 -20.19 -9.66 -6.74
CA ALA A 204 -19.57 -10.88 -7.25
C ALA A 204 -18.09 -10.65 -7.58
N TYR A 205 -17.76 -9.59 -8.31
CA TYR A 205 -16.37 -9.24 -8.66
C TYR A 205 -15.53 -8.89 -7.44
N SER A 206 -16.07 -8.14 -6.47
CA SER A 206 -15.35 -7.79 -5.23
C SER A 206 -15.08 -9.01 -4.35
N MET A 207 -16.06 -9.91 -4.21
CA MET A 207 -15.87 -11.13 -3.44
C MET A 207 -14.96 -12.14 -4.18
N GLU A 208 -15.00 -12.18 -5.50
CA GLU A 208 -14.02 -12.95 -6.28
C GLU A 208 -12.60 -12.42 -6.05
N ALA A 209 -12.39 -11.10 -6.10
CA ALA A 209 -11.10 -10.49 -5.81
C ALA A 209 -10.60 -10.92 -4.41
N PHE A 210 -11.46 -10.86 -3.40
CA PHE A 210 -11.15 -11.34 -2.05
C PHE A 210 -10.73 -12.82 -2.02
N GLU A 211 -11.52 -13.72 -2.62
CA GLU A 211 -11.18 -15.15 -2.62
C GLU A 211 -9.91 -15.46 -3.43
N ARG A 212 -9.62 -14.70 -4.50
CA ARG A 212 -8.35 -14.77 -5.23
C ARG A 212 -7.17 -14.38 -4.35
N GLY A 213 -7.34 -13.35 -3.52
CA GLY A 213 -6.35 -12.95 -2.51
C GLY A 213 -6.10 -14.04 -1.48
N VAL A 214 -7.16 -14.67 -0.95
CA VAL A 214 -7.05 -15.80 -0.02
C VAL A 214 -6.32 -16.99 -0.65
N ALA A 215 -6.64 -17.33 -1.90
CA ALA A 215 -5.97 -18.41 -2.63
C ALA A 215 -4.46 -18.13 -2.81
N THR A 216 -4.12 -16.88 -3.15
CA THR A 216 -2.71 -16.45 -3.25
C THR A 216 -2.01 -16.58 -1.91
N ARG A 217 -2.62 -16.10 -0.81
CA ARG A 217 -2.08 -16.23 0.55
C ARG A 217 -1.80 -17.69 0.93
N ASN A 218 -2.71 -18.61 0.58
CA ASN A 218 -2.57 -20.02 0.89
C ASN A 218 -1.38 -20.68 0.18
N THR A 219 -0.94 -20.11 -0.94
CA THR A 219 0.29 -20.50 -1.63
C THR A 219 1.49 -19.79 -1.01
N ARG A 220 1.40 -18.47 -0.85
CA ARG A 220 2.47 -17.63 -0.33
C ARG A 220 1.91 -16.43 0.43
N ALA A 221 2.23 -16.32 1.72
CA ALA A 221 1.87 -15.15 2.50
C ALA A 221 2.68 -13.94 2.06
N VAL A 222 2.04 -12.77 1.89
CA VAL A 222 2.68 -11.57 1.31
C VAL A 222 3.96 -11.13 2.04
N HIS A 223 4.00 -11.28 3.36
CA HIS A 223 5.15 -10.94 4.20
C HIS A 223 6.33 -11.90 4.03
N THR A 224 6.19 -12.97 3.26
CA THR A 224 7.26 -13.93 2.93
C THR A 224 7.70 -13.84 1.47
N ILE A 225 7.18 -12.87 0.70
CA ILE A 225 7.55 -12.65 -0.70
C ILE A 225 8.77 -11.72 -0.78
N TYR A 226 9.80 -12.17 -1.47
CA TYR A 226 11.00 -11.39 -1.75
C TYR A 226 10.82 -10.68 -3.10
N PHE A 227 10.02 -9.61 -3.11
CA PHE A 227 9.60 -8.92 -4.32
C PHE A 227 10.77 -8.40 -5.16
N GLU A 228 11.84 -7.95 -4.53
CA GLU A 228 13.04 -7.41 -5.17
C GLU A 228 13.67 -8.42 -6.15
N GLU A 229 13.70 -9.71 -5.79
CA GLU A 229 14.19 -10.79 -6.66
C GLU A 229 13.20 -11.13 -7.78
N MET A 230 11.93 -10.75 -7.63
CA MET A 230 10.87 -11.00 -8.61
C MET A 230 10.70 -9.86 -9.62
N LEU A 231 11.26 -8.67 -9.36
CA LEU A 231 11.15 -7.52 -10.27
C LEU A 231 11.57 -7.83 -11.72
N PRO A 232 12.67 -8.57 -11.98
CA PRO A 232 13.08 -8.89 -13.34
C PRO A 232 12.21 -9.96 -14.03
N LEU A 233 11.38 -10.69 -13.29
CA LEU A 233 10.63 -11.83 -13.80
C LEU A 233 9.36 -11.37 -14.55
N PRO A 234 8.91 -12.09 -15.60
CA PRO A 234 7.63 -11.83 -16.25
C PRO A 234 6.46 -11.83 -15.26
N VAL A 235 5.50 -10.92 -15.39
CA VAL A 235 4.35 -10.83 -14.46
C VAL A 235 3.59 -12.16 -14.36
N ASP A 236 3.42 -12.87 -15.48
CA ASP A 236 2.73 -14.17 -15.49
C ASP A 236 3.54 -15.28 -14.79
N GLU A 237 4.87 -15.19 -14.85
CA GLU A 237 5.77 -16.06 -14.07
C GLU A 237 5.57 -15.82 -12.57
N VAL A 238 5.58 -14.55 -12.14
CA VAL A 238 5.36 -14.15 -10.76
C VAL A 238 3.99 -14.62 -10.26
N ARG A 239 2.93 -14.40 -11.05
CA ARG A 239 1.58 -14.87 -10.73
C ARG A 239 1.53 -16.39 -10.56
N ARG A 240 2.22 -17.15 -11.42
CA ARG A 240 2.30 -18.60 -11.32
C ARG A 240 3.03 -19.05 -10.06
N GLN A 241 4.18 -18.46 -9.75
CA GLN A 241 4.95 -18.78 -8.54
C GLN A 241 4.19 -18.46 -7.25
N LEU A 242 3.38 -17.39 -7.25
CA LEU A 242 2.57 -16.99 -6.11
C LEU A 242 1.18 -17.67 -6.06
N GLY A 243 0.85 -18.50 -7.06
CA GLY A 243 -0.45 -19.17 -7.13
C GLY A 243 -1.63 -18.21 -7.27
N VAL A 244 -1.46 -17.08 -7.97
CA VAL A 244 -2.51 -16.09 -8.22
C VAL A 244 -3.54 -16.67 -9.20
N PRO A 245 -4.81 -16.89 -8.79
CA PRO A 245 -5.81 -17.40 -9.72
C PRO A 245 -6.18 -16.34 -10.77
N PRO A 246 -6.50 -16.73 -12.02
CA PRO A 246 -6.99 -15.80 -13.03
C PRO A 246 -8.36 -15.23 -12.64
N LYS A 247 -8.74 -14.10 -13.25
CA LYS A 247 -10.13 -13.59 -13.18
C LYS A 247 -11.05 -14.59 -13.90
N ARG A 248 -12.25 -14.83 -13.35
CA ARG A 248 -13.25 -15.69 -14.01
C ARG A 248 -13.78 -15.08 -15.31
N GLU A 249 -13.92 -13.76 -15.32
CA GLU A 249 -14.36 -12.97 -16.46
C GLU A 249 -13.33 -11.88 -16.73
N SER A 250 -13.02 -11.65 -18.00
CA SER A 250 -12.21 -10.50 -18.40
C SER A 250 -13.10 -9.27 -18.49
N PHE A 251 -12.79 -8.26 -17.69
CA PHE A 251 -13.42 -6.95 -17.72
C PHE A 251 -12.39 -5.87 -17.40
N ASP A 252 -12.68 -4.66 -17.88
CA ASP A 252 -11.99 -3.44 -17.49
C ASP A 252 -12.94 -2.59 -16.62
N THR A 253 -12.46 -2.16 -15.46
CA THR A 253 -13.21 -1.29 -14.56
C THR A 253 -13.30 0.14 -15.10
N ALA A 254 -12.42 0.53 -16.02
CA ALA A 254 -12.50 1.81 -16.72
C ALA A 254 -13.78 1.96 -17.57
N ASP A 255 -14.40 0.85 -17.99
CA ASP A 255 -15.67 0.85 -18.72
C ASP A 255 -16.88 1.14 -17.81
N TRP A 256 -16.69 1.15 -16.49
CA TRP A 256 -17.78 1.33 -15.53
C TRP A 256 -17.98 2.80 -15.21
N THR A 257 -19.17 3.33 -15.51
CA THR A 257 -19.51 4.69 -15.11
C THR A 257 -19.91 4.72 -13.63
N LEU A 258 -19.50 5.77 -12.94
CA LEU A 258 -19.78 5.96 -11.52
C LEU A 258 -20.99 6.87 -11.31
N SER A 259 -21.62 6.78 -10.14
CA SER A 259 -22.62 7.76 -9.71
C SER A 259 -22.03 9.17 -9.56
N TRP A 260 -22.86 10.19 -9.39
CA TRP A 260 -22.38 11.55 -9.09
C TRP A 260 -21.44 11.59 -7.87
N LEU A 261 -21.77 10.85 -6.80
CA LEU A 261 -20.92 10.76 -5.61
C LEU A 261 -19.59 10.07 -5.94
N GLY A 262 -19.64 8.99 -6.71
CA GLY A 262 -18.45 8.28 -7.16
C GLY A 262 -17.54 9.14 -8.03
N ASN A 263 -18.10 9.90 -8.97
CA ASN A 263 -17.35 10.86 -9.78
C ASN A 263 -16.73 11.96 -8.91
N LYS A 264 -17.45 12.48 -7.91
CA LYS A 264 -16.89 13.48 -6.97
C LYS A 264 -15.70 12.93 -6.18
N ILE A 265 -15.75 11.67 -5.76
CA ILE A 265 -14.62 10.99 -5.09
C ILE A 265 -13.48 10.76 -6.09
N ALA A 266 -13.79 10.29 -7.30
CA ALA A 266 -12.82 10.05 -8.37
C ALA A 266 -12.15 11.35 -8.87
N THR A 267 -12.84 12.50 -8.86
CA THR A 267 -12.21 13.79 -9.19
C THR A 267 -11.20 14.23 -8.15
N GLY A 268 -11.26 13.74 -6.91
CA GLY A 268 -10.15 13.87 -5.96
C GLY A 268 -8.92 13.02 -6.32
N TYR A 269 -9.10 11.97 -7.13
CA TYR A 269 -8.02 11.15 -7.73
C TYR A 269 -7.37 11.86 -8.93
N ARG A 270 -8.07 12.82 -9.55
CA ARG A 270 -7.79 13.34 -10.89
C ARG A 270 -7.78 14.86 -11.02
N SER A 271 -7.81 15.62 -9.93
CA SER A 271 -7.53 17.07 -9.98
C SER A 271 -6.05 17.33 -10.25
N SER A 272 -5.59 16.83 -11.39
CA SER A 272 -4.38 17.22 -12.10
C SER A 272 -4.34 18.72 -12.45
N ASP A 273 -5.46 19.43 -12.29
CA ASP A 273 -5.58 20.89 -12.39
C ASP A 273 -5.28 21.64 -11.08
N ASP A 274 -5.07 20.94 -9.95
CA ASP A 274 -4.45 21.54 -8.79
C ASP A 274 -2.97 21.14 -8.77
N GLY A 275 -2.11 22.01 -8.23
CA GLY A 275 -0.66 21.84 -8.26
C GLY A 275 -0.12 20.54 -7.64
N ALA A 276 -0.94 19.57 -7.22
CA ALA A 276 -0.54 18.29 -6.67
C ALA A 276 0.30 17.43 -7.64
N GLY A 277 -0.03 17.39 -8.93
CA GLY A 277 0.76 16.62 -9.91
C GLY A 277 2.21 17.13 -10.05
N GLN A 278 2.37 18.46 -10.16
CA GLN A 278 3.68 19.12 -10.10
C GLN A 278 4.33 18.99 -8.72
N ARG A 279 3.55 19.10 -7.64
CA ARG A 279 4.01 18.91 -6.26
C ARG A 279 4.73 17.57 -6.11
N LEU A 280 4.21 16.50 -6.71
CA LEU A 280 4.72 15.15 -6.61
C LEU A 280 5.97 14.91 -7.48
N ALA A 281 5.99 15.40 -8.72
CA ALA A 281 7.19 15.33 -9.57
C ALA A 281 8.41 16.01 -8.91
N TRP A 282 8.19 17.14 -8.22
CA TRP A 282 9.25 17.82 -7.49
C TRP A 282 9.63 17.13 -6.18
N MET A 283 8.81 16.22 -5.64
CA MET A 283 9.19 15.43 -4.46
C MET A 283 10.31 14.44 -4.77
N ASP A 284 10.37 13.89 -5.99
CA ASP A 284 11.50 13.04 -6.42
C ASP A 284 12.82 13.81 -6.39
N SER A 285 12.80 15.10 -6.76
CA SER A 285 13.98 15.97 -6.65
C SER A 285 14.44 16.17 -5.20
N LEU A 286 13.51 16.23 -4.24
CA LEU A 286 13.83 16.33 -2.82
C LEU A 286 14.42 15.02 -2.27
N VAL A 287 13.90 13.87 -2.70
CA VAL A 287 14.45 12.55 -2.34
C VAL A 287 15.81 12.33 -2.98
N ALA A 288 15.99 12.68 -4.25
CA ALA A 288 17.28 12.65 -4.95
C ALA A 288 18.31 13.59 -4.31
N ALA A 289 17.86 14.70 -3.74
CA ALA A 289 18.67 15.55 -2.87
C ALA A 289 19.03 14.88 -1.53
N GLY A 290 18.64 13.64 -1.26
CA GLY A 290 19.00 12.90 -0.05
C GLY A 290 18.16 13.26 1.19
N ILE A 291 17.00 13.89 1.01
CA ILE A 291 16.10 14.24 2.12
C ILE A 291 15.26 13.01 2.46
N PRO A 292 15.28 12.51 3.72
CA PRO A 292 14.52 11.33 4.10
C PRO A 292 13.01 11.53 3.93
N VAL A 293 12.30 10.50 3.46
CA VAL A 293 10.83 10.52 3.35
C VAL A 293 10.16 10.86 4.67
N LYS A 294 10.70 10.35 5.80
CA LYS A 294 10.24 10.71 7.16
C LYS A 294 10.28 12.21 7.41
N THR A 295 11.29 12.92 6.93
CA THR A 295 11.38 14.38 7.02
C THR A 295 10.30 15.01 6.14
N LEU A 296 10.21 14.60 4.86
CA LEU A 296 9.27 15.16 3.89
C LEU A 296 7.81 15.10 4.35
N VAL A 297 7.35 13.94 4.86
CA VAL A 297 5.95 13.75 5.29
C VAL A 297 5.58 14.51 6.57
N ASN A 298 6.56 15.08 7.28
CA ASN A 298 6.38 15.85 8.50
C ASN A 298 6.67 17.35 8.33
N LEU A 299 7.10 17.80 7.14
CA LEU A 299 7.25 19.22 6.84
C LEU A 299 5.90 19.95 6.95
N LYS A 300 5.95 21.22 7.37
CA LYS A 300 4.80 22.11 7.23
C LYS A 300 4.50 22.28 5.74
N ASP A 301 3.22 22.31 5.37
CA ASP A 301 2.81 22.48 3.97
C ASP A 301 3.47 23.71 3.32
N SER A 302 3.57 24.82 4.05
CA SER A 302 4.24 26.04 3.57
C SER A 302 5.74 25.87 3.30
N THR A 303 6.44 25.05 4.11
CA THR A 303 7.86 24.76 3.91
C THR A 303 8.04 23.84 2.72
N LEU A 304 7.23 22.78 2.63
CA LEU A 304 7.22 21.89 1.48
C LEU A 304 6.93 22.66 0.17
N ASP A 305 5.94 23.55 0.18
CA ASP A 305 5.61 24.40 -0.97
C ASP A 305 6.79 25.29 -1.42
N GLN A 306 7.54 25.86 -0.48
CA GLN A 306 8.72 26.65 -0.80
C GLN A 306 9.82 25.78 -1.41
N MET A 307 10.07 24.61 -0.82
CA MET A 307 11.08 23.68 -1.31
C MET A 307 10.79 23.19 -2.73
N LEU A 308 9.54 22.86 -3.03
CA LEU A 308 9.15 22.40 -4.35
C LEU A 308 9.29 23.51 -5.40
N ARG A 309 8.95 24.76 -5.06
CA ARG A 309 9.21 25.93 -5.92
C ARG A 309 10.70 26.20 -6.12
N SER A 310 11.54 25.93 -5.12
CA SER A 310 13.00 26.05 -5.27
C SER A 310 13.56 24.93 -6.14
N ALA A 311 13.10 23.69 -5.97
CA ALA A 311 13.45 22.57 -6.84
C ALA A 311 13.07 22.84 -8.30
N GLU A 312 11.86 23.38 -8.54
CA GLU A 312 11.40 23.82 -9.86
C GLU A 312 12.33 24.86 -10.51
N LYS A 313 12.95 25.73 -9.70
CA LYS A 313 13.91 26.74 -10.15
C LYS A 313 15.34 26.21 -10.29
N GLY A 314 15.57 24.92 -10.07
CA GLY A 314 16.89 24.30 -10.18
C GLY A 314 17.77 24.44 -8.94
N ALA A 315 17.19 24.59 -7.75
CA ALA A 315 17.94 24.59 -6.49
C ALA A 315 18.78 23.31 -6.33
N GLY A 316 20.03 23.46 -5.90
CA GLY A 316 20.95 22.35 -5.73
C GLY A 316 20.62 21.49 -4.48
N PRO A 317 21.17 20.26 -4.38
CA PRO A 317 20.90 19.36 -3.26
C PRO A 317 21.20 19.94 -1.87
N GLU A 318 22.27 20.73 -1.73
CA GLU A 318 22.62 21.38 -0.45
C GLU A 318 21.60 22.43 -0.03
N GLU A 319 21.11 23.24 -0.97
CA GLU A 319 20.08 24.25 -0.71
C GLU A 319 18.78 23.59 -0.24
N LEU A 320 18.35 22.53 -0.96
CA LEU A 320 17.15 21.78 -0.61
C LEU A 320 17.27 21.12 0.77
N ARG A 321 18.43 20.53 1.11
CA ARG A 321 18.69 19.98 2.45
C ARG A 321 18.62 21.05 3.54
N ALA A 322 19.24 22.20 3.31
CA ALA A 322 19.20 23.32 4.25
C ALA A 322 17.76 23.80 4.50
N MET A 323 16.93 23.89 3.46
CA MET A 323 15.50 24.22 3.58
C MET A 323 14.70 23.18 4.37
N ALA A 324 15.09 21.91 4.31
CA ALA A 324 14.53 20.84 5.16
C ALA A 324 15.03 20.87 6.61
N GLY A 325 15.90 21.83 6.97
CA GLY A 325 16.53 21.89 8.29
C GLY A 325 17.60 20.82 8.50
N MET A 326 18.14 20.26 7.41
CA MET A 326 19.26 19.33 7.43
C MET A 326 20.56 20.12 7.22
N ALA A 327 21.52 19.94 8.13
CA ALA A 327 22.87 20.51 8.02
C ALA A 327 23.80 19.56 7.25
#